data_AF-A0A930U8F0-F1
#
_entry.id   AF-A0A930U8F0-F1
#
_cell.length_a   1.000
_cell.length_b   1.000
_cell.length_c   1.000
_cell.angle_alpha   90.00
_cell.angle_beta   90.00
_cell.angle_gamma   90.00
#
_symmetry.space_group_name_H-M   'P 1'
#
loop_
_entity.id
_entity.type
_entity.pdbx_description
1 polymer ?
#
loop_
_entity_poly.entity_id
_entity_poly.type
_entity_poly.pdbx_seq_one_letter_code
_entity_poly.pdbx_strand_id
1 'polypeptide(L)'
;MKLKTPTKLIFITIGINLIIASLIFLSIIDFDLQEFFKFVFSLFINLLIGIIGLYCIGYLIGQNLYKIQNSNKKFSLFQGILVVFAILIFGALIGSTVGFLKEGLPNGYEYDLKKELFDYYIKPIFWILFFGFIPTLISGIILGIKLKKLPLTTI
;
A
#
# COMPACT_ATOMS: atom_id res chain seq x y z
N MET A 1 -22.92 0.43 4.67
CA MET A 1 -22.23 -0.45 5.64
C MET A 1 -21.32 0.38 6.53
N LYS A 2 -21.46 0.36 7.86
CA LYS A 2 -20.57 1.11 8.76
C LYS A 2 -19.23 0.39 8.90
N LEU A 3 -18.13 1.06 8.56
CA LEU A 3 -16.78 0.51 8.74
C LEU A 3 -16.45 0.35 10.23
N LYS A 4 -15.77 -0.75 10.56
CA LYS A 4 -15.28 -1.03 11.92
C LYS A 4 -14.08 -0.15 12.25
N THR A 5 -13.87 0.15 13.53
CA THR A 5 -12.85 1.11 13.97
C THR A 5 -11.43 0.79 13.48
N PRO A 6 -10.92 -0.46 13.57
CA PRO A 6 -9.60 -0.81 13.03
C PRO A 6 -9.49 -0.56 11.52
N THR A 7 -10.53 -0.92 10.76
CA THR A 7 -10.58 -0.69 9.30
C THR A 7 -10.55 0.80 8.97
N LYS A 8 -11.28 1.64 9.72
CA LYS A 8 -11.26 3.10 9.53
C LYS A 8 -9.86 3.67 9.74
N LEU A 9 -9.17 3.24 10.79
CA LEU A 9 -7.81 3.68 11.07
C LEU A 9 -6.85 3.29 9.95
N ILE A 10 -6.95 2.04 9.46
CA ILE A 10 -6.15 1.58 8.33
C ILE A 10 -6.43 2.41 7.07
N PHE A 11 -7.69 2.69 6.74
CA PHE A 11 -8.04 3.46 5.55
C PHE A 11 -7.50 4.88 5.61
N ILE A 12 -7.59 5.53 6.78
CA ILE A 12 -6.98 6.85 7.00
C ILE A 12 -5.46 6.77 6.81
N THR A 13 -4.81 5.74 7.36
CA THR A 13 -3.37 5.52 7.19
C THR A 13 -2.99 5.32 5.72
N ILE A 14 -3.76 4.54 4.95
CA ILE A 14 -3.55 4.36 3.50
C ILE A 14 -3.64 5.71 2.78
N GLY A 15 -4.72 6.48 3.04
CA GLY A 15 -4.91 7.78 2.40
C GLY A 15 -3.77 8.77 2.70
N ILE A 16 -3.33 8.83 3.96
CA ILE A 16 -2.18 9.67 4.35
C ILE A 16 -0.90 9.22 3.62
N ASN A 17 -0.62 7.92 3.58
CA ASN A 17 0.58 7.41 2.91
C ASN A 17 0.55 7.65 1.40
N LEU A 18 -0.63 7.60 0.76
CA LEU A 18 -0.77 7.95 -0.66
C LEU A 18 -0.47 9.44 -0.90
N ILE A 19 -0.96 10.33 -0.04
CA ILE A 19 -0.65 11.77 -0.14
C ILE A 19 0.86 11.99 0.05
N ILE A 20 1.46 11.36 1.06
CA ILE A 20 2.90 11.47 1.31
C ILE A 20 3.70 10.92 0.11
N ALA A 21 3.29 9.78 -0.46
CA ALA A 21 3.96 9.22 -1.64
C ALA A 21 3.90 10.18 -2.85
N SER A 22 2.74 10.81 -3.09
CA SER A 22 2.60 11.83 -4.14
C SER A 22 3.49 13.05 -3.88
N LEU A 23 3.61 13.50 -2.63
CA LEU A 23 4.48 14.62 -2.24
C LEU A 23 5.97 14.28 -2.39
N ILE A 24 6.37 13.05 -2.02
CA ILE A 24 7.75 12.57 -2.23
C ILE A 24 8.05 12.55 -3.73
N PHE A 25 7.16 12.00 -4.54
CA PHE A 25 7.34 11.95 -5.99
C PHE A 25 7.43 13.36 -6.59
N LEU A 26 6.53 14.28 -6.22
CA LEU A 26 6.60 15.69 -6.62
C LEU A 26 7.92 16.33 -6.23
N SER A 27 8.44 16.06 -5.03
CA SER A 27 9.72 16.60 -4.59
C SER A 27 10.91 16.05 -5.38
N ILE A 28 10.82 14.86 -5.96
CA ILE A 28 11.89 14.27 -6.80
C ILE A 28 11.96 14.93 -8.17
N ILE A 29 10.81 15.42 -8.68
CA ILE A 29 10.68 16.09 -9.98
C ILE A 29 10.60 17.62 -9.84
N ASP A 30 11.21 18.17 -8.78
CA ASP A 30 11.27 19.61 -8.53
C ASP A 30 9.90 20.33 -8.55
N PHE A 31 8.85 19.65 -8.08
CA PHE A 31 7.46 20.11 -8.04
C PHE A 31 6.86 20.45 -9.41
N ASP A 32 7.36 19.84 -10.49
CA ASP A 32 6.74 19.94 -11.82
C ASP A 32 5.41 19.17 -11.86
N LEU A 33 4.30 19.93 -11.83
CA LEU A 33 2.94 19.37 -11.92
C LEU A 33 2.66 18.73 -13.29
N GLN A 34 3.25 19.22 -14.37
CA GLN A 34 3.02 18.67 -15.70
C GLN A 34 3.64 17.28 -15.82
N GLU A 35 4.89 17.12 -15.37
CA GLU A 35 5.55 15.82 -15.32
C GLU A 35 4.84 14.85 -14.35
N PHE A 36 4.38 15.36 -13.20
CA PHE A 36 3.57 14.59 -12.26
C PHE A 36 2.33 13.98 -12.92
N PHE A 37 1.52 14.82 -13.58
CA PHE A 37 0.30 14.34 -14.23
C PHE A 37 0.61 13.41 -15.40
N LYS A 38 1.66 13.69 -16.18
CA LYS A 38 2.11 12.79 -17.25
C LYS A 38 2.43 11.39 -16.71
N PHE A 39 3.12 11.30 -15.58
CA PHE A 39 3.41 10.04 -14.90
C PHE A 39 2.13 9.35 -14.37
N VAL A 40 1.25 10.11 -13.71
CA VAL A 40 -0.01 9.54 -13.18
C VAL A 40 -0.89 9.01 -14.31
N PHE A 41 -0.97 9.71 -15.44
CA PHE A 41 -1.77 9.28 -16.59
C PHE A 41 -1.13 8.11 -17.34
N SER A 42 0.20 8.06 -17.47
CA SER A 42 0.87 6.92 -18.12
C SER A 42 0.65 5.62 -17.34
N LEU A 43 0.61 5.69 -16.00
CA LEU A 43 0.42 4.53 -15.13
C LEU A 43 -1.01 4.44 -14.55
N PHE A 44 -1.97 5.18 -15.11
CA PHE A 44 -3.28 5.41 -14.49
C PHE A 44 -3.96 4.12 -14.00
N ILE A 45 -4.07 3.12 -14.86
CA ILE A 45 -4.73 1.85 -14.52
C ILE A 45 -3.92 1.05 -13.49
N ASN A 46 -2.59 1.08 -13.57
CA ASN A 46 -1.71 0.34 -12.65
C ASN A 46 -1.81 0.95 -11.24
N LEU A 47 -1.80 2.29 -11.15
CA LEU A 47 -2.00 3.05 -9.92
C LEU A 47 -3.41 2.86 -9.37
N LEU A 48 -4.44 2.94 -10.22
CA LEU A 48 -5.84 2.76 -9.79
C LEU A 48 -6.06 1.38 -9.19
N ILE A 49 -5.63 0.31 -9.88
CA ILE A 49 -5.80 -1.06 -9.39
C ILE A 49 -4.91 -1.31 -8.17
N GLY A 50 -3.69 -0.76 -8.12
CA GLY A 50 -2.84 -0.80 -6.93
C GLY A 50 -3.51 -0.16 -5.72
N ILE A 51 -4.11 1.03 -5.87
CA ILE A 51 -4.86 1.73 -4.82
C ILE A 51 -6.07 0.92 -4.37
N ILE A 52 -6.86 0.38 -5.30
CA ILE A 52 -7.98 -0.52 -4.96
C ILE A 52 -7.46 -1.72 -4.16
N GLY A 53 -6.34 -2.31 -4.59
CA GLY A 53 -5.64 -3.38 -3.89
C GLY A 53 -5.27 -3.02 -2.45
N LEU A 54 -4.69 -1.83 -2.23
CA LEU A 54 -4.36 -1.33 -0.88
C LEU A 54 -5.60 -1.30 0.02
N TYR A 55 -6.71 -0.74 -0.45
CA TYR A 55 -7.95 -0.65 0.33
C TYR A 55 -8.62 -2.02 0.53
N CYS A 56 -8.59 -2.91 -0.46
CA CYS A 56 -9.09 -4.28 -0.32
C CYS A 56 -8.31 -5.07 0.73
N ILE A 57 -6.98 -5.06 0.66
CA ILE A 57 -6.11 -5.73 1.65
C ILE A 57 -6.28 -5.08 3.03
N GLY A 58 -6.32 -3.74 3.08
CA GLY A 58 -6.57 -3.01 4.32
C GLY A 58 -7.93 -3.36 4.96
N TYR A 59 -8.95 -3.60 4.13
CA TYR A 59 -10.25 -4.06 4.61
C TYR A 59 -10.15 -5.46 5.23
N LEU A 60 -9.55 -6.42 4.53
CA LEU A 60 -9.38 -7.80 5.02
C LEU A 60 -8.61 -7.84 6.34
N ILE A 61 -7.48 -7.12 6.42
CA ILE A 61 -6.69 -7.02 7.64
C ILE A 61 -7.47 -6.34 8.76
N GLY A 62 -8.18 -5.25 8.46
CA GLY A 62 -8.99 -4.54 9.45
C GLY A 62 -10.11 -5.40 10.05
N GLN A 63 -10.74 -6.26 9.24
CA GLN A 63 -11.72 -7.23 9.73
C GLN A 63 -11.10 -8.27 10.66
N ASN A 64 -9.89 -8.75 10.33
CA ASN A 64 -9.16 -9.70 11.16
C ASN A 64 -8.71 -9.07 12.49
N LEU A 65 -8.19 -7.83 12.46
CA LEU A 65 -7.85 -7.11 13.69
C LEU A 65 -9.07 -6.88 14.58
N TYR A 66 -10.22 -6.54 14.00
CA TYR A 66 -11.45 -6.42 14.77
C TYR A 66 -11.86 -7.72 15.46
N LYS A 67 -11.72 -8.88 14.78
CA LYS A 67 -11.95 -10.19 15.41
C LYS A 67 -10.99 -10.43 16.58
N ILE A 68 -9.72 -10.06 16.42
CA ILE A 68 -8.70 -10.15 17.48
C ILE A 68 -9.06 -9.25 18.67
N GLN A 69 -9.52 -8.03 18.42
CA GLN A 69 -9.97 -7.10 19.47
C GLN A 69 -11.11 -7.70 20.31
N ASN A 70 -12.11 -8.29 19.65
CA ASN A 70 -13.24 -8.95 20.33
C ASN A 70 -12.80 -10.21 21.10
N SER A 71 -11.67 -10.82 20.75
CA SER A 71 -11.09 -11.93 21.52
C SER A 71 -10.31 -11.48 22.77
N ASN A 72 -10.48 -10.23 23.21
CA ASN A 72 -9.79 -9.59 24.34
C ASN A 72 -8.25 -9.60 24.24
N LYS A 73 -7.70 -9.78 23.04
CA LYS A 73 -6.26 -9.72 22.80
C LYS A 73 -5.84 -8.26 22.60
N LYS A 74 -4.85 -7.83 23.38
CA LYS A 74 -4.26 -6.50 23.26
C LYS A 74 -3.42 -6.40 21.99
N PHE A 75 -3.55 -5.27 21.30
CA PHE A 75 -2.70 -4.99 20.16
C PHE A 75 -1.29 -4.57 20.59
N SER A 76 -0.29 -5.01 19.83
CA SER A 76 1.10 -4.57 19.97
C SER A 76 1.43 -3.46 18.98
N LEU A 77 2.46 -2.66 19.29
CA LEU A 77 2.94 -1.63 18.36
C LEU A 77 3.48 -2.26 17.07
N PHE A 78 4.17 -3.40 17.18
CA PHE A 78 4.68 -4.17 16.05
C PHE A 78 3.59 -4.62 15.08
N GLN A 79 2.38 -4.93 15.57
CA GLN A 79 1.26 -5.25 14.69
C GLN A 79 0.88 -4.08 13.79
N GLY A 80 0.93 -2.83 14.28
CA GLY A 80 0.70 -1.65 13.46
C GLY A 80 1.71 -1.53 12.32
N ILE A 81 2.99 -1.70 12.62
CA ILE A 81 4.08 -1.67 11.62
C ILE A 81 3.87 -2.77 10.57
N LEU A 82 3.70 -4.02 10.99
CA LEU A 82 3.50 -5.15 10.08
C LEU A 82 2.28 -4.97 9.18
N VAL A 83 1.18 -4.42 9.72
CA VAL A 83 -0.04 -4.17 8.95
C VAL A 83 0.21 -3.17 7.82
N VAL A 84 0.85 -2.05 8.10
CA VAL A 84 1.08 -1.02 7.07
C VAL A 84 2.09 -1.52 6.02
N PHE A 85 3.16 -2.20 6.43
CA PHE A 85 4.11 -2.81 5.48
C PHE A 85 3.47 -3.91 4.63
N ALA A 86 2.64 -4.77 5.22
CA ALA A 86 1.91 -5.79 4.46
C ALA A 86 1.00 -5.16 3.41
N ILE A 87 0.23 -4.13 3.79
CA ILE A 87 -0.62 -3.39 2.85
C ILE A 87 0.21 -2.81 1.71
N LEU A 88 1.31 -2.12 2.02
CA LEU A 88 2.20 -1.53 1.00
C LEU A 88 2.70 -2.59 0.01
N ILE A 89 3.22 -3.71 0.51
CA ILE A 89 3.78 -4.79 -0.32
C ILE A 89 2.70 -5.41 -1.21
N PHE A 90 1.54 -5.75 -0.64
CA PHE A 90 0.46 -6.35 -1.43
C PHE A 90 -0.12 -5.37 -2.46
N GLY A 91 -0.27 -4.09 -2.12
CA GLY A 91 -0.72 -3.08 -3.08
C GLY A 91 0.27 -2.87 -4.22
N ALA A 92 1.57 -2.82 -3.89
CA ALA A 92 2.65 -2.76 -4.89
C ALA A 92 2.61 -3.99 -5.82
N LEU A 93 2.52 -5.20 -5.25
CA LEU A 93 2.39 -6.43 -6.02
C LEU A 93 1.18 -6.40 -6.96
N ILE A 94 0.00 -6.00 -6.47
CA ILE A 94 -1.22 -5.92 -7.28
C ILE A 94 -1.06 -4.92 -8.44
N GLY A 95 -0.50 -3.74 -8.18
CA GLY A 95 -0.24 -2.73 -9.22
C GLY A 95 0.82 -3.19 -10.24
N SER A 96 1.88 -3.84 -9.76
CA SER A 96 2.93 -4.45 -10.58
C SER A 96 2.40 -5.55 -11.50
N THR A 97 1.51 -6.42 -10.99
CA THR A 97 0.88 -7.47 -11.79
C THR A 97 0.11 -6.89 -12.98
N VAL A 98 -0.57 -5.75 -12.80
CA VAL A 98 -1.27 -5.08 -13.89
C VAL A 98 -0.31 -4.59 -14.96
N GLY A 99 0.83 -4.02 -14.58
CA GLY A 99 1.87 -3.61 -15.52
C GLY A 99 2.43 -4.79 -16.30
N PHE A 100 2.78 -5.88 -15.59
CA PHE A 100 3.25 -7.11 -16.20
C PHE A 100 2.26 -7.69 -17.20
N LEU A 101 0.97 -7.74 -16.86
CA LEU A 101 -0.06 -8.29 -17.76
C LEU A 101 -0.29 -7.44 -19.02
N LYS A 102 -0.01 -6.14 -18.96
CA LYS A 102 -0.20 -5.24 -20.11
C LYS A 102 1.01 -5.20 -21.03
N GLU A 103 2.20 -5.13 -20.45
CA GLU A 103 3.42 -4.75 -21.17
C GLU A 103 4.51 -5.83 -21.06
N GLY A 104 4.47 -6.66 -20.01
CA GLY A 104 5.48 -7.70 -19.74
C GLY A 104 5.14 -9.09 -20.28
N LEU A 105 4.02 -9.28 -20.97
CA LEU A 105 3.69 -10.55 -21.63
C LEU A 105 4.26 -10.58 -23.07
N PRO A 106 4.55 -11.78 -23.63
CA PRO A 106 5.10 -11.90 -24.97
C PRO A 106 4.21 -11.23 -26.02
N ASN A 107 4.78 -10.35 -26.83
CA ASN A 107 4.06 -9.55 -27.83
C ASN A 107 4.64 -9.68 -29.26
N GLY A 108 5.32 -10.79 -29.55
CA GLY A 108 5.83 -11.12 -30.90
C GLY A 108 7.30 -10.79 -31.16
N TYR A 109 8.04 -10.28 -30.17
CA TYR A 109 9.49 -10.06 -30.21
C TYR A 109 10.26 -11.05 -29.30
N GLU A 110 11.58 -10.92 -29.25
CA GLU A 110 12.44 -11.61 -28.27
C GLU A 110 11.91 -11.37 -26.86
N TYR A 111 11.50 -12.45 -26.20
CA TYR A 111 10.89 -12.42 -24.88
C TYR A 111 11.83 -13.05 -23.85
N ASP A 112 12.15 -12.29 -22.81
CA ASP A 112 12.91 -12.78 -21.65
C ASP A 112 12.07 -12.62 -20.39
N LEU A 113 11.39 -13.70 -19.99
CA LEU A 113 10.58 -13.76 -18.77
C LEU A 113 11.35 -13.25 -17.53
N LYS A 114 12.65 -13.54 -17.42
CA LYS A 114 13.44 -13.13 -16.25
C LYS A 114 13.57 -11.62 -16.20
N LYS A 115 13.83 -11.00 -17.34
CA LYS A 115 13.92 -9.54 -17.48
C LYS A 115 12.57 -8.89 -17.20
N GLU A 116 11.49 -9.41 -17.76
CA GLU A 116 10.14 -8.87 -17.55
C GLU A 116 9.69 -8.97 -16.09
N LEU A 117 9.96 -10.11 -15.42
CA LEU A 117 9.69 -10.24 -13.98
C LEU A 117 10.50 -9.24 -13.15
N PHE A 118 11.76 -9.00 -13.51
CA PHE A 118 12.59 -8.02 -12.82
C PHE A 118 12.06 -6.59 -13.01
N ASP A 119 11.68 -6.23 -14.22
CA ASP A 119 11.25 -4.88 -14.58
C ASP A 119 9.87 -4.53 -14.01
N TYR A 120 8.93 -5.48 -13.95
CA TYR A 120 7.57 -5.21 -13.46
C TYR A 120 7.34 -5.54 -11.98
N TYR A 121 8.11 -6.44 -11.37
CA TYR A 121 7.95 -6.79 -9.95
C TYR A 121 9.10 -6.29 -9.10
N ILE A 122 10.33 -6.67 -9.41
CA ILE A 122 11.47 -6.40 -8.52
C ILE A 122 11.79 -4.92 -8.46
N LYS A 123 11.96 -4.24 -9.60
CA LYS A 123 12.25 -2.80 -9.64
C LYS A 123 11.14 -1.98 -8.96
N PRO A 124 9.85 -2.13 -9.28
CA PRO A 124 8.82 -1.28 -8.68
C PRO A 124 8.66 -1.51 -7.18
N ILE A 125 8.69 -2.77 -6.73
CA ILE A 125 8.63 -3.09 -5.28
C ILE A 125 9.84 -2.52 -4.55
N PHE A 126 11.04 -2.63 -5.13
CA PHE A 126 12.24 -2.04 -4.55
C PHE A 126 12.09 -0.53 -4.37
N TRP A 127 11.66 0.21 -5.41
CA TRP A 127 11.52 1.67 -5.32
C TRP A 127 10.41 2.10 -4.36
N ILE A 128 9.27 1.40 -4.37
CA ILE A 128 8.16 1.65 -3.44
C ILE A 128 8.62 1.40 -2.00
N LEU A 129 9.37 0.34 -1.74
CA LEU A 129 9.92 0.09 -0.41
C LEU A 129 11.00 1.10 -0.05
N PHE A 130 11.90 1.45 -0.95
CA PHE A 130 13.00 2.37 -0.68
C PHE A 130 12.51 3.76 -0.28
N PHE A 131 11.67 4.39 -1.11
CA PHE A 131 11.11 5.70 -0.80
C PHE A 131 9.98 5.63 0.24
N GLY A 132 9.25 4.52 0.27
CA GLY A 132 8.12 4.33 1.18
C GLY A 132 8.52 3.87 2.58
N PHE A 133 9.76 3.42 2.83
CA PHE A 133 10.14 2.75 4.07
C PHE A 133 9.88 3.63 5.30
N ILE A 134 10.45 4.83 5.32
CA ILE A 134 10.35 5.77 6.45
C ILE A 134 8.89 6.19 6.69
N PRO A 135 8.13 6.70 5.71
CA PRO A 135 6.74 7.09 5.95
C PRO A 135 5.86 5.90 6.34
N THR A 136 6.11 4.71 5.80
CA THR A 136 5.40 3.47 6.19
C THR A 136 5.71 3.06 7.62
N LEU A 137 6.97 3.17 8.05
CA LEU A 137 7.37 2.90 9.43
C LEU A 137 6.71 3.88 10.41
N ILE A 138 6.77 5.18 10.12
CA ILE A 138 6.15 6.22 10.96
C ILE A 138 4.64 6.00 11.07
N SER A 139 3.96 5.82 9.93
CA SER A 139 2.51 5.58 9.91
C SER A 139 2.13 4.26 10.59
N GLY A 140 2.96 3.23 10.48
CA GLY A 140 2.82 1.95 11.19
C GLY A 140 2.92 2.08 12.70
N ILE A 141 3.90 2.87 13.20
CA ILE A 141 4.02 3.20 14.63
C ILE A 141 2.77 3.93 15.11
N ILE A 142 2.34 4.97 14.39
CA ILE A 142 1.13 5.76 14.72
C ILE A 142 -0.10 4.86 14.74
N LEU A 143 -0.27 3.99 13.74
CA LEU A 143 -1.38 3.05 13.68
C LEU A 143 -1.34 2.09 14.87
N GLY A 144 -0.18 1.52 15.20
CA GLY A 144 0.00 0.62 16.34
C GLY A 144 -0.37 1.28 17.67
N ILE A 145 0.04 2.53 17.89
CA ILE A 145 -0.33 3.31 19.08
C ILE A 145 -1.86 3.53 19.13
N LYS A 146 -2.49 3.88 18.00
CA LYS A 146 -3.95 4.09 17.95
C LYS A 146 -4.72 2.80 18.19
N LEU A 147 -4.29 1.68 17.60
CA LEU A 147 -4.91 0.36 17.82
C LEU A 147 -4.81 -0.06 19.29
N LYS A 148 -3.66 0.13 19.93
CA LYS A 148 -3.47 -0.21 21.35
C LYS A 148 -4.38 0.58 22.31
N LYS A 149 -4.78 1.80 21.92
CA LYS A 149 -5.69 2.65 22.70
C LYS A 149 -7.16 2.32 22.49
N LEU A 150 -7.50 1.40 21.58
CA LEU A 150 -8.89 1.03 21.37
C LEU A 150 -9.41 0.26 22.61
N PRO A 151 -10.62 0.58 23.11
CA PRO A 151 -11.23 -0.18 24.19
C PRO A 151 -11.45 -1.61 23.71
N LEU A 152 -11.18 -2.58 24.59
CA LEU A 152 -11.57 -3.96 24.34
C LEU A 152 -13.09 -4.02 24.32
N THR A 153 -13.64 -4.54 23.24
CA THR A 153 -15.07 -4.80 23.11
C THR A 153 -15.37 -6.10 23.86
N THR A 154 -15.82 -5.99 25.11
CA THR A 154 -16.51 -7.08 25.81
C THR A 154 -17.86 -7.26 25.13
N ILE A 155 -18.00 -8.36 24.39
CA ILE A 155 -19.31 -8.87 23.94
C ILE A 155 -19.80 -9.81 25.02
#